data_AF-A0A950YYM0-F1
#
_entry.id   AF-A0A950YYM0-F1
#
_cell.length_a   1.000
_cell.length_b   1.000
_cell.length_c   1.000
_cell.angle_alpha   90.00
_cell.angle_beta   90.00
_cell.angle_gamma   90.00
#
_symmetry.space_group_name_H-M   'P 1'
#
loop_
_entity.id
_entity.type
_entity.pdbx_description
1 polymer ?
#
loop_
_entity_poly.entity_id
_entity_poly.type
_entity_poly.pdbx_seq_one_letter_code
_entity_poly.pdbx_strand_id
1 'polypeptide(L)'
;MARKVSFLGRAFVWIVLLGLVASGLALFVNLRYLGPYAGFGAPAFVEINRGMSSHTIANLLAEHGIVRSPWAFLTVRALHPRATLQAGEYRFASAETPWQVFDKIRRGEIFYEELTVPEGSNIFDISALLANSDTVKPEAFLKA
;
A
#
# COMPACT_ATOMS: atom_id res chain seq x y z
N MET A 1 51.98 13.43 -29.38
CA MET A 1 51.18 12.50 -28.54
C MET A 1 50.34 13.18 -27.44
N ALA A 2 50.01 14.48 -27.51
CA ALA A 2 49.43 15.23 -26.38
C ALA A 2 47.89 15.42 -26.39
N ARG A 3 47.16 14.86 -27.35
CA ARG A 3 45.72 15.14 -27.56
C ARG A 3 44.77 14.16 -26.85
N LYS A 4 45.26 13.04 -26.32
CA LYS A 4 44.43 11.99 -25.69
C LYS A 4 44.06 12.29 -24.22
N VAL A 5 44.90 13.02 -23.48
CA VAL A 5 44.70 13.26 -22.04
C VAL A 5 43.51 14.19 -21.75
N SER A 6 43.26 15.19 -22.62
CA SER A 6 42.11 16.10 -22.50
C SER A 6 40.76 15.43 -22.81
N PHE A 7 40.77 14.30 -23.52
CA PHE A 7 39.55 13.57 -23.88
C PHE A 7 39.05 12.71 -22.71
N LEU A 8 39.96 12.07 -21.98
CA LEU A 8 39.65 11.31 -20.77
C LEU A 8 39.10 12.20 -19.65
N GLY A 9 39.70 13.38 -19.43
CA GLY A 9 39.21 14.33 -18.42
C GLY A 9 37.82 14.88 -18.72
N ARG A 10 37.53 15.20 -19.99
CA ARG A 10 36.19 15.65 -20.42
C ARG A 10 35.16 14.53 -20.31
N ALA A 11 35.52 13.30 -20.67
CA ALA A 11 34.65 12.13 -20.48
C ALA A 11 34.32 11.90 -19.00
N PHE A 12 35.29 12.05 -18.10
CA PHE A 12 35.07 11.94 -16.65
C PHE A 12 34.10 13.02 -16.14
N VAL A 13 34.27 14.28 -16.56
CA VAL A 13 33.36 15.38 -16.21
C VAL A 13 31.93 15.10 -16.70
N TRP A 14 31.76 14.58 -17.92
CA TRP A 14 30.44 14.21 -18.44
C TRP A 14 29.81 13.02 -17.70
N ILE A 15 30.60 12.03 -17.28
CA ILE A 15 30.11 10.91 -16.46
C ILE A 15 29.65 11.41 -15.09
N VAL A 16 30.42 12.28 -14.44
CA VAL A 16 30.05 12.88 -13.16
C VAL A 16 28.79 13.74 -13.30
N LEU A 17 28.68 14.55 -14.35
CA LEU A 17 27.48 15.35 -14.65
C LEU A 17 26.26 14.48 -14.90
N LEU A 18 26.38 13.41 -15.72
CA LEU A 18 25.30 12.45 -15.95
C LEU A 18 24.86 11.76 -14.66
N GLY A 19 25.81 11.38 -13.80
CA GLY A 19 25.53 10.80 -12.49
C GLY A 19 24.76 11.75 -11.57
N LEU A 20 25.16 13.03 -11.53
CA LEU A 20 24.50 14.08 -10.75
C LEU A 20 23.07 14.33 -11.23
N VAL A 21 22.88 14.43 -12.55
CA VAL A 21 21.54 14.60 -13.15
C VAL A 21 20.66 13.38 -12.89
N ALA A 22 21.20 12.16 -13.04
CA ALA A 22 20.47 10.93 -12.75
C ALA A 22 20.07 10.83 -11.27
N SER A 23 20.97 11.21 -10.36
CA SER A 23 20.71 11.25 -8.91
C SER A 23 19.64 12.29 -8.55
N GLY A 24 19.71 13.50 -9.11
CA GLY A 24 18.70 14.54 -8.92
C GLY A 24 17.32 14.11 -9.44
N LEU A 25 17.28 13.47 -10.62
CA LEU A 25 16.05 12.94 -11.20
C LEU A 25 15.46 11.82 -10.35
N ALA A 26 16.30 10.90 -9.85
CA ALA A 26 15.87 9.82 -8.96
C ALA A 26 15.29 10.36 -7.64
N LEU A 27 15.94 11.37 -7.03
CA LEU A 27 15.44 12.05 -5.83
C LEU A 27 14.10 12.75 -6.10
N PHE A 28 13.98 13.46 -7.22
CA PHE A 28 12.74 14.13 -7.59
C PHE A 28 11.58 13.14 -7.77
N VAL A 29 11.80 12.04 -8.48
CA VAL A 29 10.80 10.98 -8.67
C VAL A 29 10.42 10.35 -7.33
N ASN A 30 11.39 10.08 -6.46
CA ASN A 30 11.14 9.51 -5.15
C ASN A 30 10.26 10.44 -4.29
N LEU A 31 10.66 11.71 -4.14
CA LEU A 31 9.91 12.69 -3.36
C LEU A 31 8.52 12.97 -3.93
N ARG A 32 8.35 12.88 -5.26
CA ARG A 32 7.08 13.22 -5.92
C ARG A 32 6.10 12.05 -5.99
N TYR A 33 6.57 10.83 -6.20
CA TYR A 33 5.71 9.67 -6.51
C TYR A 33 5.80 8.53 -5.49
N LEU A 34 6.89 8.43 -4.71
CA LEU A 34 7.10 7.38 -3.71
C LEU A 34 7.01 7.90 -2.27
N GLY A 35 6.78 9.19 -2.08
CA GLY A 35 6.51 9.79 -0.76
C GLY A 35 5.15 9.36 -0.18
N PRO A 36 4.91 9.66 1.12
CA PRO A 36 3.64 9.36 1.77
C PRO A 36 2.48 10.07 1.09
N TYR A 37 1.37 9.36 0.91
CA TYR A 37 0.16 9.91 0.28
C TYR A 37 -1.09 9.47 1.05
N ALA A 38 -2.01 10.42 1.25
CA ALA A 38 -3.37 10.17 1.70
C ALA A 38 -4.28 11.15 0.94
N GLY A 39 -5.00 10.63 -0.06
CA GLY A 39 -6.02 11.36 -0.79
C GLY A 39 -7.42 11.26 -0.17
N PHE A 40 -7.55 10.61 1.00
CA PHE A 40 -8.80 10.37 1.70
C PHE A 40 -8.95 11.30 2.93
N GLY A 41 -10.17 11.77 3.19
CA GLY A 41 -10.49 12.62 4.35
C GLY A 41 -10.88 11.84 5.62
N ALA A 42 -11.17 10.55 5.49
CA ALA A 42 -11.52 9.62 6.56
C ALA A 42 -10.85 8.26 6.29
N PRO A 43 -10.72 7.36 7.27
CA PRO A 43 -10.10 6.06 7.06
C PRO A 43 -10.72 5.32 5.86
N ALA A 44 -9.87 4.93 4.91
CA ALA A 44 -10.28 4.20 3.72
C ALA A 44 -10.16 2.70 3.96
N PHE A 45 -11.16 1.94 3.52
CA PHE A 45 -11.19 0.49 3.58
C PHE A 45 -11.12 -0.09 2.17
N VAL A 46 -10.30 -1.11 1.98
CA VAL A 46 -10.12 -1.77 0.68
C VAL A 46 -10.16 -3.27 0.84
N GLU A 47 -11.09 -3.90 0.14
CA GLU A 47 -11.19 -5.35 0.05
C GLU A 47 -10.37 -5.88 -1.12
N ILE A 48 -9.36 -6.69 -0.83
CA ILE A 48 -8.56 -7.40 -1.83
C ILE A 48 -9.03 -8.85 -1.90
N ASN A 49 -9.70 -9.19 -2.99
CA ASN A 49 -10.20 -10.54 -3.22
C ASN A 49 -9.08 -11.49 -3.68
N ARG A 50 -9.25 -12.79 -3.35
CA ARG A 50 -8.34 -13.83 -3.83
C ARG A 50 -8.33 -13.85 -5.36
N GLY A 51 -7.13 -13.94 -5.93
CA GLY A 51 -6.93 -13.98 -7.39
C GLY A 51 -6.93 -12.62 -8.08
N MET A 52 -7.11 -11.50 -7.36
CA MET A 52 -6.94 -10.18 -7.95
C MET A 52 -5.51 -9.98 -8.48
N SER A 53 -5.41 -9.42 -9.69
CA SER A 53 -4.11 -9.09 -10.30
C SER A 53 -3.46 -7.90 -9.59
N SER A 54 -2.13 -7.80 -9.63
CA SER A 54 -1.43 -6.64 -9.07
C SER A 54 -1.85 -5.31 -9.71
N HIS A 55 -2.26 -5.33 -10.98
CA HIS A 55 -2.77 -4.16 -11.68
C HIS A 55 -4.15 -3.74 -11.17
N THR A 56 -5.04 -4.70 -10.93
CA THR A 56 -6.36 -4.46 -10.33
C THR A 56 -6.22 -3.86 -8.93
N ILE A 57 -5.34 -4.44 -8.10
CA ILE A 57 -5.05 -3.93 -6.75
C ILE A 57 -4.50 -2.50 -6.82
N ALA A 58 -3.57 -2.23 -7.75
CA ALA A 58 -2.98 -0.90 -7.90
C ALA A 58 -4.01 0.17 -8.29
N ASN A 59 -4.95 -0.16 -9.18
CA ASN A 59 -6.03 0.73 -9.56
C ASN A 59 -6.98 1.00 -8.39
N LEU A 60 -7.40 -0.07 -7.70
CA LEU A 60 -8.28 0.02 -6.53
C LEU A 60 -7.68 0.92 -5.44
N LEU A 61 -6.39 0.77 -5.15
CA LEU A 61 -5.68 1.61 -4.19
C LEU A 61 -5.59 3.08 -4.64
N ALA A 62 -5.47 3.34 -5.94
CA ALA A 62 -5.40 4.70 -6.46
C ALA A 62 -6.79 5.38 -6.46
N GLU A 63 -7.84 4.63 -6.80
CA GLU A 63 -9.23 5.09 -6.77
C GLU A 63 -9.68 5.48 -5.35
N HIS A 64 -9.26 4.71 -4.35
CA HIS A 64 -9.49 5.04 -2.94
C HIS A 64 -8.51 6.08 -2.36
N GLY A 65 -7.62 6.63 -3.19
CA GLY A 65 -6.67 7.68 -2.77
C GLY A 65 -5.61 7.21 -1.78
N ILE A 66 -5.34 5.91 -1.69
CA ILE A 66 -4.32 5.34 -0.80
C ILE A 66 -2.94 5.49 -1.42
N VAL A 67 -2.85 5.33 -2.74
CA VAL A 67 -1.63 5.62 -3.50
C VAL A 67 -1.91 6.70 -4.54
N ARG A 68 -0.90 7.51 -4.82
CA ARG A 68 -1.01 8.62 -5.76
C ARG A 68 -1.31 8.17 -7.19
N SER A 69 -0.76 7.04 -7.58
CA SER A 69 -0.98 6.43 -8.90
C SER A 69 -0.82 4.92 -8.84
N PRO A 70 -1.46 4.16 -9.75
CA PRO A 70 -1.28 2.71 -9.82
C PRO A 70 0.19 2.32 -10.05
N TRP A 71 0.90 3.11 -10.86
CA TRP A 71 2.32 2.89 -11.17
C TRP A 71 3.23 2.96 -9.94
N ALA A 72 2.90 3.78 -8.94
CA ALA A 72 3.68 3.84 -7.71
C ALA A 72 3.67 2.48 -6.98
N PHE A 73 2.50 1.85 -6.87
CA PHE A 73 2.36 0.51 -6.29
C PHE A 73 3.00 -0.57 -7.18
N LEU A 74 2.76 -0.51 -8.50
CA LEU A 74 3.31 -1.49 -9.45
C LEU A 74 4.84 -1.47 -9.50
N THR A 75 5.47 -0.31 -9.34
CA THR A 75 6.94 -0.19 -9.29
C THR A 75 7.48 -0.94 -8.09
N VAL A 76 6.87 -0.77 -6.92
CA VAL A 76 7.24 -1.50 -5.69
C VAL A 76 7.01 -3.01 -5.87
N ARG A 77 5.87 -3.40 -6.44
CA ARG A 77 5.58 -4.80 -6.78
C ARG A 77 6.63 -5.40 -7.71
N ALA A 78 7.07 -4.67 -8.73
CA ALA A 78 8.06 -5.11 -9.71
C ALA A 78 9.45 -5.32 -9.08
N LEU A 79 9.81 -4.51 -8.07
CA LEU A 79 11.02 -4.71 -7.29
C LEU A 79 10.95 -5.98 -6.42
N HIS A 80 9.75 -6.48 -6.09
CA HIS A 80 9.52 -7.61 -5.18
C HIS A 80 8.63 -8.70 -5.83
N PRO A 81 9.08 -9.32 -6.93
CA PRO A 81 8.24 -10.22 -7.74
C PRO A 81 7.85 -11.52 -7.03
N ARG A 82 8.63 -11.95 -6.03
CA ARG A 82 8.38 -13.18 -5.27
C ARG A 82 7.44 -12.99 -4.07
N ALA A 83 7.11 -11.75 -3.72
CA ALA A 83 6.21 -11.48 -2.60
C ALA A 83 4.78 -11.90 -2.96
N THR A 84 4.07 -12.51 -2.02
CA THR A 84 2.64 -12.81 -2.14
C THR A 84 1.84 -11.68 -1.49
N LEU A 85 0.82 -11.17 -2.19
CA LEU A 85 -0.13 -10.21 -1.60
C LEU A 85 -1.26 -11.01 -0.97
N GLN A 86 -1.55 -10.75 0.30
CA GLN A 86 -2.60 -11.45 1.02
C GLN A 86 -3.96 -10.84 0.68
N ALA A 87 -4.94 -11.71 0.49
CA ALA A 87 -6.34 -11.29 0.35
C ALA A 87 -6.92 -10.93 1.72
N GLY A 88 -7.82 -9.95 1.75
CA GLY A 88 -8.46 -9.46 2.97
C GLY A 88 -8.86 -8.00 2.85
N GLU A 89 -9.52 -7.50 3.89
CA GLU A 89 -9.90 -6.11 4.02
C GLU A 89 -8.80 -5.32 4.74
N TYR A 90 -8.36 -4.20 4.16
CA TYR A 90 -7.29 -3.37 4.70
C TYR A 90 -7.81 -1.99 5.04
N ARG A 91 -7.48 -1.51 6.24
CA ARG A 91 -7.82 -0.16 6.71
C ARG A 91 -6.62 0.78 6.60
N PHE A 92 -6.77 1.89 5.89
CA PHE A 92 -5.77 2.94 5.75
C PHE A 92 -6.26 4.21 6.44
N ALA A 93 -5.54 4.66 7.46
CA ALA A 93 -5.97 5.78 8.31
C ALA A 93 -4.99 6.97 8.30
N SER A 94 -3.83 6.82 7.67
CA SER A 94 -2.78 7.83 7.61
C SER A 94 -2.08 7.81 6.26
N ALA A 95 -1.33 8.87 5.96
CA ALA A 95 -0.49 8.90 4.76
C ALA A 95 0.60 7.83 4.86
N GLU A 96 0.55 6.87 3.94
CA GLU A 96 1.51 5.78 3.84
C GLU A 96 2.25 5.90 2.49
N THR A 97 3.51 5.49 2.46
CA THR A 97 4.27 5.37 1.20
C THR A 97 3.78 4.15 0.42
N PRO A 98 3.96 4.10 -0.92
CA PRO A 98 3.64 2.91 -1.71
C PRO A 98 4.34 1.64 -1.20
N TRP A 99 5.53 1.79 -0.60
CA TRP A 99 6.23 0.67 0.03
C TRP A 99 5.53 0.18 1.30
N GLN A 100 5.11 1.09 2.19
CA GLN A 100 4.36 0.73 3.39
C GLN A 100 3.02 0.08 3.05
N VAL A 101 2.29 0.62 2.08
CA VAL A 101 1.04 0.04 1.58
C VAL A 101 1.27 -1.37 1.05
N PHE A 102 2.31 -1.56 0.23
CA PHE A 102 2.67 -2.88 -0.27
C PHE A 102 3.05 -3.83 0.86
N ASP A 103 3.87 -3.40 1.81
CA ASP A 103 4.37 -4.25 2.88
C ASP A 103 3.25 -4.68 3.82
N LYS A 104 2.31 -3.78 4.10
CA LYS A 104 1.08 -4.04 4.84
C LYS A 104 0.23 -5.15 4.19
N ILE A 105 0.02 -5.06 2.87
CA ILE A 105 -0.72 -6.07 2.10
C ILE A 105 0.07 -7.39 2.00
N ARG A 106 1.39 -7.31 1.87
CA ARG A 106 2.28 -8.49 1.83
C ARG A 106 2.26 -9.24 3.17
N ARG A 107 2.31 -8.52 4.29
CA ARG A 107 2.27 -9.07 5.65
C ARG A 107 0.88 -9.57 6.04
N GLY A 108 -0.17 -9.11 5.34
CA GLY A 108 -1.53 -9.48 5.67
C GLY A 108 -2.03 -8.77 6.93
N GLU A 109 -1.68 -7.49 7.10
CA GLU A 109 -2.24 -6.63 8.16
C GLU A 109 -3.70 -6.25 7.85
N ILE A 110 -4.53 -7.28 7.85
CA ILE A 110 -5.96 -7.22 7.59
C ILE A 110 -6.65 -6.57 8.79
N PHE A 111 -7.71 -5.81 8.52
CA PHE A 111 -8.56 -5.21 9.53
C PHE A 111 -9.47 -6.29 10.14
N TYR A 112 -9.49 -6.35 11.47
CA TYR A 112 -10.39 -7.21 12.23
C TYR A 112 -11.15 -6.37 13.24
N GLU A 113 -12.43 -6.69 13.41
CA GLU A 113 -13.24 -6.19 14.50
C GLU A 113 -13.21 -7.24 15.63
N GLU A 114 -12.65 -6.86 16.79
CA GLU A 114 -12.53 -7.76 17.94
C GLU A 114 -13.81 -7.71 18.78
N LEU A 115 -14.44 -8.88 18.98
CA LEU A 115 -15.60 -9.03 19.84
C LEU A 115 -15.24 -9.92 21.03
N THR A 116 -15.21 -9.34 22.23
CA THR A 116 -15.04 -10.10 23.47
C THR A 116 -16.36 -10.74 23.87
N VAL A 117 -16.42 -12.07 23.88
CA VAL A 117 -17.59 -12.84 24.34
C VAL A 117 -17.29 -13.40 25.73
N PRO A 118 -17.97 -12.94 26.80
CA PRO A 118 -17.82 -13.50 28.13
C PRO A 118 -18.19 -14.99 28.18
N GLU A 119 -17.46 -15.78 28.95
CA GLU A 119 -17.80 -17.19 29.17
C GLU A 119 -19.19 -17.31 29.81
N GLY A 120 -19.98 -18.27 29.35
CA GLY A 120 -21.38 -18.45 29.78
C GLY A 120 -22.40 -17.59 29.04
N SER A 121 -21.98 -16.73 28.09
CA SER A 121 -22.90 -15.97 27.23
C SER A 121 -23.76 -16.89 26.38
N ASN A 122 -25.06 -16.61 26.31
CA ASN A 122 -25.97 -17.28 25.39
C ASN A 122 -26.03 -16.53 24.04
N ILE A 123 -26.75 -17.09 23.05
CA ILE A 123 -26.84 -16.52 21.71
C ILE A 123 -27.49 -15.13 21.65
N PHE A 124 -28.40 -14.82 22.59
CA PHE A 124 -29.01 -13.48 22.71
C PHE A 124 -28.05 -12.48 23.36
N ASP A 125 -27.20 -12.92 24.28
CA ASP A 125 -26.15 -12.06 24.85
C ASP A 125 -25.12 -11.70 23.77
N ILE A 126 -24.72 -12.67 22.94
CA ILE A 126 -23.82 -12.44 21.81
C ILE A 126 -24.46 -11.50 20.78
N SER A 127 -25.75 -11.67 20.47
CA SER A 127 -26.43 -10.76 19.56
C SER A 127 -26.53 -9.34 20.10
N ALA A 128 -26.69 -9.17 21.42
CA ALA A 128 -26.63 -7.86 22.06
C ALA A 128 -25.23 -7.24 22.01
N LEU A 129 -24.16 -8.04 22.16
CA LEU A 129 -22.78 -7.57 21.99
C LEU A 129 -22.51 -7.10 20.55
N LEU A 130 -23.07 -7.79 19.56
CA LEU A 130 -22.99 -7.42 18.15
C LEU A 130 -23.79 -6.16 17.79
N ALA A 131 -24.65 -5.65 18.67
CA ALA A 131 -25.42 -4.43 18.39
C ALA A 131 -24.53 -3.19 18.21
N ASN A 132 -23.31 -3.21 18.76
CA ASN A 132 -22.32 -2.15 18.60
C ASN A 132 -21.32 -2.41 17.45
N SER A 133 -21.45 -3.53 16.73
CA SER A 133 -20.59 -3.85 15.59
C SER A 133 -21.12 -3.21 14.31
N ASP A 134 -20.23 -2.62 13.52
CA ASP A 134 -20.56 -2.07 12.21
C ASP A 134 -20.71 -3.18 11.14
N THR A 135 -20.18 -4.37 11.41
CA THR A 135 -20.06 -5.46 10.44
C THR A 135 -21.25 -6.41 10.45
N VAL A 136 -21.79 -6.77 11.62
CA VAL A 136 -22.83 -7.80 11.75
C VAL A 136 -24.04 -7.28 12.53
N LYS A 137 -25.22 -7.30 11.90
CA LYS A 137 -26.46 -6.92 12.58
C LYS A 137 -26.96 -8.03 13.50
N PRO A 138 -27.41 -7.73 14.72
CA PRO A 138 -27.94 -8.72 15.68
C PRO A 138 -29.03 -9.62 15.11
N GLU A 139 -29.95 -9.03 14.34
CA GLU A 139 -31.09 -9.74 13.75
C GLU A 139 -30.67 -10.75 12.68
N ALA A 140 -29.63 -10.44 11.91
CA ALA A 140 -29.09 -11.34 10.91
C ALA A 140 -28.37 -12.52 11.56
N PHE A 141 -27.64 -12.25 12.65
CA PHE A 141 -26.96 -13.27 13.44
C PHE A 141 -27.93 -14.30 14.05
N LEU A 142 -29.07 -13.84 14.61
CA LEU A 142 -30.06 -14.74 15.21
C LEU A 142 -30.84 -15.60 14.18
N LYS A 143 -30.78 -15.26 12.89
CA LYS A 143 -31.49 -15.97 11.82
C LYS A 143 -30.62 -16.99 11.07
N ALA A 144 -29.29 -16.91 11.22
CA ALA A 144 -28.32 -17.80 10.58
C ALA A 144 -28.26 -19.16 11.30
#